data_AF-J9E8D5-F1
#
_entry.id   AF-J9E8D5-F1
#
_cell.length_a   1.000
_cell.length_b   1.000
_cell.length_c   1.000
_cell.angle_alpha   90.00
_cell.angle_beta   90.00
_cell.angle_gamma   90.00
#
_symmetry.space_group_name_H-M   'P 1'
#
loop_
_entity.id
_entity.type
_entity.pdbx_description
1 polymer ?
#
loop_
_entity_poly.entity_id
_entity_poly.type
_entity_poly.pdbx_seq_one_letter_code
_entity_poly.pdbx_strand_id
1 'polypeptide(L)'
;MAGSEEFPVEVEIFEDVHDSQFIRPMRMKFKRGDKLIKWDLILRHDSVACLLYHKQKHSLLFVKQFRPAVYISRVRRLDENVNKKWNEINWSKYPISMGETIELCAGLIDKSNISWRKHIQEEINEECGYKKENFVIVHGRNIEKCKATIDYIMREGKLSDKSNLDFVVADFSDLKEVSCGIQ
;
A
#
# COMPACT_ATOMS: atom_id res chain seq x y z
N MET A 1 -21.83 5.14 -13.97
CA MET A 1 -22.91 4.75 -13.04
C MET A 1 -22.57 5.39 -11.71
N ALA A 2 -23.43 6.25 -11.16
CA ALA A 2 -23.23 6.78 -9.81
C ALA A 2 -23.41 5.61 -8.84
N GLY A 3 -22.31 5.14 -8.25
CA GLY A 3 -22.39 4.13 -7.20
C GLY A 3 -23.20 4.68 -6.04
N SER A 4 -24.07 3.87 -5.45
CA SER A 4 -24.75 4.20 -4.20
C SER A 4 -23.70 4.58 -3.16
N GLU A 5 -23.90 5.72 -2.48
CA GLU A 5 -22.99 6.18 -1.44
C GLU A 5 -23.03 5.20 -0.25
N GLU A 6 -21.87 4.65 0.08
CA GLU A 6 -21.71 3.65 1.15
C GLU A 6 -21.30 4.32 2.46
N PHE A 7 -21.80 3.81 3.58
CA PHE A 7 -21.54 4.33 4.93
C PHE A 7 -21.11 3.17 5.83
N PRO A 8 -20.13 3.37 6.73
CA PRO A 8 -19.78 2.32 7.67
C PRO A 8 -20.90 2.13 8.69
N VAL A 9 -21.25 0.89 8.98
CA VAL A 9 -22.27 0.52 9.97
C VAL A 9 -21.59 -0.10 11.20
N GLU A 10 -22.24 0.00 12.37
CA GLU A 10 -21.78 -0.65 13.61
C GLU A 10 -20.31 -0.32 13.97
N VAL A 11 -19.93 0.95 13.86
CA VAL A 11 -18.54 1.38 14.08
C VAL A 11 -18.23 1.49 15.57
N GLU A 12 -17.30 0.66 16.04
CA GLU A 12 -16.72 0.72 17.38
C GLU A 12 -15.24 1.11 17.33
N ILE A 13 -14.83 2.02 18.22
CA ILE A 13 -13.44 2.46 18.34
C ILE A 13 -12.89 1.98 19.68
N PHE A 14 -11.84 1.17 19.62
CA PHE A 14 -11.10 0.70 20.79
C PHE A 14 -9.80 1.50 20.94
N GLU A 15 -9.59 2.06 22.13
CA GLU A 15 -8.33 2.70 22.52
C GLU A 15 -7.40 1.65 23.16
N ASP A 16 -6.09 1.95 23.19
CA ASP A 16 -5.07 1.10 23.85
C ASP A 16 -5.01 -0.36 23.35
N VAL A 17 -4.91 -0.54 22.03
CA VAL A 17 -4.78 -1.86 21.39
C VAL A 17 -3.42 -2.50 21.71
N HIS A 18 -3.45 -3.66 22.36
CA HIS A 18 -2.25 -4.40 22.79
C HIS A 18 -2.09 -5.79 22.15
N ASP A 19 -3.13 -6.28 21.49
CA ASP A 19 -3.27 -7.65 20.97
C ASP A 19 -3.32 -7.71 19.43
N SER A 20 -2.98 -6.61 18.75
CA SER A 20 -2.97 -6.59 17.29
C SER A 20 -1.93 -7.56 16.70
N GLN A 21 -2.38 -8.35 15.73
CA GLN A 21 -1.53 -9.27 14.98
C GLN A 21 -0.65 -8.55 13.95
N PHE A 22 -1.01 -7.34 13.53
CA PHE A 22 -0.40 -6.62 12.41
C PHE A 22 0.45 -5.42 12.83
N ILE A 23 0.07 -4.74 13.92
CA ILE A 23 0.75 -3.54 14.41
C ILE A 23 1.15 -3.71 15.87
N ARG A 24 2.38 -3.32 16.22
CA ARG A 24 2.84 -3.35 17.61
C ARG A 24 3.37 -1.97 18.02
N PRO A 25 2.59 -1.18 18.77
CA PRO A 25 3.06 0.06 19.35
C PRO A 25 4.19 -0.22 20.35
N MET A 26 5.30 0.50 20.24
CA MET A 26 6.46 0.35 21.09
C MET A 26 7.00 1.73 21.49
N ARG A 27 7.52 1.83 22.71
CA ARG A 27 8.27 3.00 23.17
C ARG A 27 9.71 2.62 23.45
N MET A 28 10.63 3.15 22.66
CA MET A 28 12.06 3.04 22.92
C MET A 28 12.50 4.15 23.87
N LYS A 29 13.24 3.80 24.92
CA LYS A 29 13.91 4.76 25.79
C LYS A 29 15.41 4.53 25.70
N PHE A 30 16.18 5.57 25.42
CA PHE A 30 17.62 5.46 25.25
C PHE A 30 18.32 6.76 25.63
N LYS A 31 19.62 6.66 25.94
CA LYS A 31 20.47 7.81 26.23
C LYS A 31 21.31 8.13 24.99
N ARG A 32 21.32 9.39 24.54
CA ARG A 32 22.15 9.88 23.43
C ARG A 32 22.97 11.07 23.92
N GLY A 33 24.28 10.87 24.11
CA GLY A 33 25.10 11.81 24.90
C GLY A 33 24.55 11.88 26.32
N ASP A 34 24.30 13.06 26.86
CA ASP A 34 23.68 13.23 28.19
C ASP A 34 22.15 13.35 28.19
N LYS A 35 21.52 13.31 27.02
CA LYS A 35 20.06 13.43 26.91
C LYS A 35 19.39 12.06 26.97
N LEU A 36 18.43 11.91 27.89
CA LEU A 36 17.48 10.80 27.88
C LEU A 36 16.38 11.10 26.85
N ILE A 37 16.23 10.22 25.86
CA ILE A 37 15.26 10.33 24.77
C ILE A 37 14.22 9.21 24.90
N LYS A 38 12.97 9.55 24.59
CA LYS A 38 11.87 8.58 24.40
C LYS A 38 11.35 8.74 22.98
N TRP A 39 11.15 7.62 22.28
CA TRP A 39 10.61 7.61 20.92
C TRP A 39 9.53 6.55 20.79
N ASP A 40 8.37 6.94 20.24
CA ASP A 40 7.26 6.04 19.98
C ASP A 40 7.31 5.54 18.54
N LEU A 41 7.15 4.24 18.39
CA LEU A 41 7.34 3.48 17.16
C LEU A 41 6.16 2.54 16.96
N ILE A 42 5.86 2.21 15.71
CA ILE A 42 4.91 1.15 15.37
C ILE A 42 5.66 0.15 14.51
N LEU A 43 5.86 -1.07 15.04
CA LEU A 43 6.36 -2.17 14.22
C LEU A 43 5.20 -2.73 13.39
N ARG A 44 5.46 -2.97 12.10
CA ARG A 44 4.53 -3.61 11.15
C ARG A 44 5.28 -4.59 10.26
N HIS A 45 4.54 -5.43 9.56
CA HIS A 45 5.08 -6.28 8.50
C HIS A 45 5.69 -5.43 7.37
N ASP A 46 6.68 -5.99 6.69
CA ASP A 46 7.17 -5.44 5.42
C ASP A 46 6.04 -5.43 4.39
N SER A 47 6.19 -4.62 3.34
CA SER A 47 5.17 -4.47 2.29
C SER A 47 5.80 -4.44 0.91
N VAL A 48 5.01 -4.78 -0.10
CA VAL A 48 5.33 -4.62 -1.52
C VAL A 48 4.36 -3.62 -2.14
N ALA A 49 4.84 -2.84 -3.10
CA ALA A 49 4.01 -1.94 -3.88
C ALA A 49 4.52 -1.87 -5.31
N CYS A 50 3.61 -1.67 -6.27
CA CYS A 50 3.97 -1.62 -7.67
C CYS A 50 3.23 -0.54 -8.46
N LEU A 51 3.92 0.01 -9.45
CA LEU A 51 3.31 0.86 -10.48
C LEU A 51 3.07 0.04 -11.74
N LEU A 52 1.81 -0.02 -12.16
CA LEU A 52 1.35 -0.74 -13.33
C LEU A 52 1.18 0.23 -14.50
N TYR A 53 1.97 0.06 -15.56
CA TYR A 53 1.84 0.84 -16.80
C TYR A 53 1.24 0.00 -17.93
N HIS A 54 0.04 0.39 -18.39
CA HIS A 54 -0.61 -0.25 -19.53
C HIS A 54 -0.01 0.25 -20.85
N LYS A 55 0.64 -0.65 -21.59
CA LYS A 55 1.43 -0.28 -22.77
C LYS A 55 0.62 0.24 -23.96
N GLN A 56 -0.56 -0.33 -24.23
CA GLN A 56 -1.37 0.06 -25.38
C GLN A 56 -2.17 1.35 -25.11
N LYS A 57 -2.63 1.54 -23.86
CA LYS A 57 -3.41 2.71 -23.45
C LYS A 57 -2.56 3.90 -23.02
N HIS A 58 -1.24 3.71 -22.91
CA HIS A 58 -0.31 4.71 -22.40
C HIS A 58 -0.76 5.27 -21.04
N SER A 59 -1.25 4.39 -20.16
CA SER A 59 -1.92 4.79 -18.92
C SER A 59 -1.32 4.09 -17.70
N LEU A 60 -1.28 4.78 -16.57
CA LEU A 60 -0.97 4.18 -15.27
C LEU A 60 -2.24 3.66 -14.62
N LEU A 61 -2.15 2.49 -13.99
CA LEU A 61 -3.22 1.93 -13.19
C LEU A 61 -2.95 2.20 -11.71
N PHE A 62 -3.96 2.74 -11.06
CA PHE A 62 -4.03 2.95 -9.63
C PHE A 62 -5.25 2.22 -9.08
N VAL A 63 -5.18 1.80 -7.83
CA VAL A 63 -6.31 1.23 -7.11
C VAL A 63 -6.99 2.32 -6.28
N LYS A 64 -8.30 2.18 -6.07
CA LYS A 64 -9.05 3.01 -5.13
C LYS A 64 -9.48 2.16 -3.96
N GLN A 65 -9.08 2.52 -2.76
CA GLN A 65 -9.34 1.73 -1.55
C GLN A 65 -9.82 2.61 -0.41
N PHE A 66 -10.66 2.05 0.46
CA PHE A 66 -11.02 2.70 1.71
C PHE A 66 -9.91 2.52 2.75
N ARG A 67 -9.38 3.63 3.27
CA ARG A 67 -8.40 3.64 4.36
C ARG A 67 -9.04 4.16 5.65
N PRO A 68 -9.34 3.29 6.64
CA PRO A 68 -10.00 3.70 7.89
C PRO A 68 -9.26 4.83 8.64
N ALA A 69 -7.93 4.85 8.61
CA ALA A 69 -7.15 5.91 9.24
C ALA A 69 -7.37 7.28 8.59
N VAL A 70 -7.52 7.33 7.26
CA VAL A 70 -7.81 8.56 6.50
C VAL A 70 -9.24 9.02 6.78
N TYR A 71 -10.19 8.08 6.76
CA TYR A 71 -11.58 8.32 7.13
C TYR A 71 -11.70 8.96 8.51
N ILE A 72 -11.13 8.29 9.53
CA ILE A 72 -11.14 8.76 10.92
C ILE A 72 -10.52 10.15 11.02
N SER A 73 -9.36 10.36 10.40
CA SER A 73 -8.66 11.64 10.44
C SER A 73 -9.49 12.78 9.83
N ARG A 74 -10.13 12.54 8.69
CA ARG A 74 -10.99 13.54 8.02
C ARG A 74 -12.26 13.84 8.81
N VAL A 75 -12.96 12.81 9.28
CA VAL A 75 -14.20 12.96 10.06
C VAL A 75 -13.94 13.73 11.37
N ARG A 76 -12.84 13.43 12.06
CA ARG A 76 -12.48 14.14 13.31
C ARG A 76 -12.15 15.62 13.13
N ARG A 77 -11.69 16.01 11.94
CA ARG A 77 -11.31 17.40 11.64
C ARG A 77 -12.50 18.27 11.24
N LEU A 78 -13.70 17.71 11.09
CA LEU A 78 -14.92 18.49 10.88
C LEU A 78 -15.22 19.32 12.13
N ASP A 79 -15.67 20.57 11.94
CA ASP A 79 -15.92 21.52 13.04
C ASP A 79 -16.86 20.95 14.11
N GLU A 80 -17.86 20.18 13.70
CA GLU A 80 -18.82 19.52 14.59
C GLU A 80 -18.24 18.36 15.41
N ASN A 81 -17.02 17.89 15.12
CA ASN A 81 -16.37 16.75 15.77
C ASN A 81 -15.05 17.07 16.45
N VAL A 82 -14.44 18.25 16.21
CA VAL A 82 -13.06 18.56 16.65
C VAL A 82 -12.83 18.38 18.16
N ASN A 83 -13.85 18.62 18.98
CA ASN A 83 -13.79 18.50 20.45
C ASN A 83 -14.52 17.27 21.00
N LYS A 84 -15.03 16.39 20.13
CA LYS A 84 -15.75 15.18 20.54
C LYS A 84 -14.78 14.05 20.85
N LYS A 85 -15.13 13.26 21.86
CA LYS A 85 -14.51 11.96 22.13
C LYS A 85 -14.93 10.94 21.06
N TRP A 86 -14.19 9.84 20.95
CA TRP A 86 -14.42 8.81 19.93
C TRP A 86 -15.83 8.24 19.94
N ASN A 87 -16.41 8.04 21.13
CA ASN A 87 -17.75 7.49 21.34
C ASN A 87 -18.88 8.53 21.16
N GLU A 88 -18.55 9.81 21.01
CA GLU A 88 -19.52 10.89 20.79
C GLU A 88 -19.70 11.21 19.29
N ILE A 89 -18.81 10.70 18.43
CA ILE A 89 -18.87 10.88 16.99
C ILE A 89 -19.79 9.80 16.39
N ASN A 90 -20.83 10.23 15.68
CA ASN A 90 -21.63 9.32 14.86
C ASN A 90 -20.89 9.00 13.56
N TRP A 91 -20.03 7.99 13.58
CA TRP A 91 -19.23 7.57 12.42
C TRP A 91 -20.11 7.21 11.23
N SER A 92 -21.21 6.46 11.44
CA SER A 92 -22.15 6.06 10.39
C SER A 92 -22.86 7.21 9.67
N LYS A 93 -22.70 8.46 10.12
CA LYS A 93 -23.16 9.67 9.41
C LYS A 93 -22.33 9.99 8.16
N TYR A 94 -21.06 9.57 8.09
CA TYR A 94 -20.13 10.03 7.05
C TYR A 94 -19.81 8.93 6.04
N PRO A 95 -19.78 9.24 4.74
CA PRO A 95 -19.63 8.23 3.71
C PRO A 95 -18.21 7.68 3.65
N ILE A 96 -18.08 6.40 3.26
CA ILE A 96 -16.81 5.69 3.06
C ILE A 96 -15.90 6.43 2.07
N SER A 97 -16.49 7.15 1.11
CA SER A 97 -15.76 8.01 0.16
C SER A 97 -14.85 9.04 0.86
N MET A 98 -15.18 9.48 2.07
CA MET A 98 -14.29 10.34 2.86
C MET A 98 -12.98 9.64 3.25
N GLY A 99 -12.93 8.32 3.29
CA GLY A 99 -11.71 7.54 3.54
C GLY A 99 -11.06 6.98 2.29
N GLU A 100 -11.63 7.18 1.11
CA GLU A 100 -11.07 6.64 -0.12
C GLU A 100 -9.81 7.39 -0.55
N THR A 101 -8.84 6.60 -0.99
CA THR A 101 -7.54 7.03 -1.48
C THR A 101 -7.28 6.41 -2.84
N ILE A 102 -6.47 7.09 -3.66
CA ILE A 102 -5.93 6.56 -4.92
C ILE A 102 -4.49 6.16 -4.64
N GLU A 103 -4.16 4.89 -4.86
CA GLU A 103 -2.91 4.29 -4.42
C GLU A 103 -2.30 3.38 -5.49
N LEU A 104 -1.02 3.03 -5.28
CA LEU A 104 -0.38 1.93 -6.01
C LEU A 104 -0.99 0.60 -5.55
N CYS A 105 -0.99 -0.41 -6.42
CA CYS A 105 -1.32 -1.77 -6.01
C CYS A 105 -0.23 -2.27 -5.04
N ALA A 106 -0.63 -2.64 -3.83
CA ALA A 106 0.29 -2.87 -2.73
C ALA A 106 -0.29 -3.79 -1.64
N GLY A 107 0.57 -4.56 -0.99
CA GLY A 107 0.16 -5.51 0.04
C GLY A 107 1.26 -5.84 1.05
N LEU A 108 0.90 -6.60 2.09
CA LEU A 108 1.82 -7.01 3.15
C LEU A 108 2.62 -8.26 2.75
N ILE A 109 3.87 -8.34 3.18
CA ILE A 109 4.66 -9.58 3.11
C ILE A 109 4.39 -10.36 4.39
N ASP A 110 3.32 -11.15 4.40
CA ASP A 110 2.82 -11.87 5.58
C ASP A 110 3.10 -13.39 5.57
N LYS A 111 3.25 -13.99 4.38
CA LYS A 111 3.63 -15.40 4.16
C LYS A 111 5.15 -15.52 4.05
N SER A 112 5.77 -16.18 5.02
CA SER A 112 7.23 -16.38 5.09
C SER A 112 7.78 -17.38 4.09
N ASN A 113 6.94 -18.22 3.50
CA ASN A 113 7.33 -19.31 2.59
C ASN A 113 7.36 -18.90 1.10
N ILE A 114 7.05 -17.64 0.77
CA ILE A 114 7.05 -17.15 -0.61
C ILE A 114 7.84 -15.85 -0.75
N SER A 115 8.38 -15.61 -1.95
CA SER A 115 9.15 -14.40 -2.24
C SER A 115 8.26 -13.15 -2.34
N TRP A 116 8.84 -11.96 -2.13
CA TRP A 116 8.17 -10.68 -2.39
C TRP A 116 7.57 -10.60 -3.81
N ARG A 117 8.21 -11.23 -4.82
CA ARG A 117 7.69 -11.29 -6.20
C ARG A 117 6.37 -12.05 -6.28
N LYS A 118 6.23 -13.10 -5.48
CA LYS A 118 5.01 -13.89 -5.46
C LYS A 118 3.89 -13.14 -4.73
N HIS A 119 4.22 -12.46 -3.63
CA HIS A 119 3.31 -11.54 -2.93
C HIS A 119 2.73 -10.50 -3.87
N ILE A 120 3.57 -9.72 -4.57
CA ILE A 120 3.04 -8.67 -5.47
C ILE A 120 2.25 -9.25 -6.65
N GLN A 121 2.52 -10.48 -7.10
CA GLN A 121 1.69 -11.15 -8.10
C GLN A 121 0.30 -11.53 -7.58
N GLU A 122 0.21 -11.93 -6.31
CA GLU A 122 -1.06 -12.22 -5.64
C GLU A 122 -1.87 -10.92 -5.49
N GLU A 123 -1.26 -9.85 -5.00
CA GLU A 123 -1.89 -8.53 -4.86
C GLU A 123 -2.41 -7.96 -6.20
N ILE A 124 -1.61 -8.02 -7.27
CA ILE A 124 -2.05 -7.56 -8.61
C ILE A 124 -3.29 -8.36 -9.08
N ASN A 125 -3.35 -9.65 -8.78
CA ASN A 125 -4.49 -10.46 -9.15
C ASN A 125 -5.72 -10.15 -8.29
N GLU A 126 -5.54 -9.95 -6.99
CA GLU A 126 -6.64 -9.67 -6.04
C GLU A 126 -7.22 -8.27 -6.24
N GLU A 127 -6.38 -7.25 -6.37
CA GLU A 127 -6.83 -5.85 -6.44
C GLU A 127 -7.16 -5.39 -7.86
N CYS A 128 -6.44 -5.92 -8.86
CA CYS A 128 -6.53 -5.45 -10.25
C CYS A 128 -7.06 -6.51 -11.23
N GLY A 129 -7.19 -7.78 -10.81
CA GLY A 129 -7.70 -8.87 -11.65
C GLY A 129 -6.73 -9.38 -12.72
N TYR A 130 -5.46 -8.95 -12.70
CA TYR A 130 -4.46 -9.37 -13.69
C TYR A 130 -3.62 -10.54 -13.20
N LYS A 131 -3.46 -11.55 -14.04
CA LYS A 131 -2.64 -12.72 -13.74
C LYS A 131 -1.21 -12.51 -14.21
N LYS A 132 -0.27 -13.33 -13.72
CA LYS A 132 1.17 -13.22 -14.06
C LYS A 132 1.45 -13.31 -15.57
N GLU A 133 0.53 -13.87 -16.35
CA GLU A 133 0.62 -13.93 -17.81
C GLU A 133 0.31 -12.59 -18.49
N ASN A 134 -0.39 -11.66 -17.80
CA ASN A 134 -0.79 -10.34 -18.29
C ASN A 134 0.28 -9.26 -18.10
N PHE A 135 1.33 -9.52 -17.31
CA PHE A 135 2.30 -8.50 -16.95
C PHE A 135 3.71 -9.05 -16.74
N VAL A 136 4.68 -8.15 -16.84
CA VAL A 136 6.10 -8.46 -16.59
C VAL A 136 6.58 -7.55 -15.47
N ILE A 137 7.14 -8.17 -14.43
CA ILE A 137 7.78 -7.45 -13.34
C ILE A 137 9.17 -7.04 -13.79
N VAL A 138 9.37 -5.73 -13.84
CA VAL A 138 10.65 -5.12 -14.15
C VAL A 138 11.19 -4.49 -12.88
N HIS A 139 12.26 -5.10 -12.36
CA HIS A 139 12.97 -4.59 -11.20
C HIS A 139 14.30 -3.97 -11.67
N GLY A 140 14.43 -2.64 -11.58
CA GLY A 140 15.68 -1.97 -11.95
C GLY A 140 15.61 -0.45 -11.98
N ARG A 141 16.65 0.21 -11.45
CA ARG A 141 16.84 1.68 -11.46
C ARG A 141 17.27 2.26 -12.82
N ASN A 142 17.27 1.47 -13.89
CA ASN A 142 17.83 1.85 -15.20
C ASN A 142 17.01 1.23 -16.36
N ILE A 143 16.64 2.08 -17.34
CA ILE A 143 16.00 1.72 -18.62
C ILE A 143 16.67 0.55 -19.36
N GLU A 144 18.00 0.46 -19.37
CA GLU A 144 18.75 -0.65 -19.98
C GLU A 144 18.50 -1.96 -19.23
N LYS A 145 18.49 -1.94 -17.90
CA LYS A 145 18.16 -3.12 -17.08
C LYS A 145 16.70 -3.52 -17.26
N CYS A 146 15.81 -2.53 -17.41
CA CYS A 146 14.42 -2.76 -17.72
C CYS A 146 14.24 -3.48 -19.06
N LYS A 147 14.91 -2.98 -20.12
CA LYS A 147 14.91 -3.60 -21.45
C LYS A 147 15.50 -5.02 -21.42
N ALA A 148 16.65 -5.21 -20.79
CA ALA A 148 17.29 -6.52 -20.66
C ALA A 148 16.41 -7.53 -19.88
N THR A 149 15.67 -7.07 -18.87
CA THR A 149 14.72 -7.92 -18.12
C THR A 149 13.54 -8.33 -18.99
N ILE A 150 13.00 -7.41 -19.78
CA ILE A 150 11.96 -7.71 -20.77
C ILE A 150 12.47 -8.75 -21.77
N ASP A 151 13.66 -8.54 -22.34
CA ASP A 151 14.23 -9.44 -23.35
C ASP A 151 14.54 -10.84 -22.79
N TYR A 152 15.01 -10.93 -21.54
CA TYR A 152 15.22 -12.21 -20.84
C TYR A 152 13.92 -12.98 -20.61
N ILE A 153 12.87 -12.30 -20.13
CA ILE A 153 11.58 -12.96 -19.86
C ILE A 153 10.91 -13.44 -21.15
N MET A 154 11.07 -12.68 -22.24
CA MET A 154 10.63 -13.11 -23.57
C MET A 154 11.34 -14.40 -24.02
N ARG A 155 12.63 -14.53 -23.71
CA ARG A 155 13.43 -15.71 -24.09
C ARG A 155 13.10 -16.96 -23.27
N GLU A 156 13.02 -16.82 -21.94
CA GLU A 156 12.82 -17.97 -21.03
C GLU A 156 11.35 -18.40 -20.92
N GLY A 157 10.41 -17.47 -21.14
CA GLY A 157 8.96 -17.74 -21.02
C GLY A 157 8.33 -18.52 -22.18
N LYS A 158 9.06 -18.79 -23.27
CA LYS A 158 8.56 -19.43 -24.51
C LYS A 158 7.26 -18.81 -25.05
N LEU A 159 7.07 -17.50 -24.90
CA LEU A 159 5.88 -16.79 -25.38
C LEU A 159 6.05 -16.43 -26.86
N SER A 160 5.09 -16.82 -27.70
CA SER A 160 5.19 -16.74 -29.16
C SER A 160 4.99 -15.33 -29.74
N ASP A 161 4.30 -14.42 -29.04
CA ASP A 161 4.31 -12.99 -29.36
C ASP A 161 3.94 -12.10 -28.15
N LYS A 162 3.93 -10.76 -28.38
CA LYS A 162 3.66 -9.72 -27.37
C LYS A 162 2.16 -9.49 -27.07
N SER A 163 1.24 -10.28 -27.62
CA SER A 163 -0.19 -9.95 -27.65
C SER A 163 -0.90 -10.01 -26.28
N ASN A 164 -0.30 -10.67 -25.31
CA ASN A 164 -0.88 -10.92 -23.99
C ASN A 164 -0.17 -10.15 -22.85
N LEU A 165 0.75 -9.22 -23.16
CA LEU A 165 1.44 -8.40 -22.17
C LEU A 165 0.85 -6.98 -22.09
N ASP A 166 -0.03 -6.78 -21.12
CA ASP A 166 -0.73 -5.51 -20.92
C ASP A 166 0.09 -4.52 -20.09
N PHE A 167 0.84 -4.99 -19.07
CA PHE A 167 1.50 -4.13 -18.09
C PHE A 167 3.01 -4.33 -17.93
N VAL A 168 3.72 -3.22 -17.72
CA VAL A 168 5.06 -3.17 -17.12
C VAL A 168 4.89 -2.79 -15.66
N VAL A 169 5.46 -3.60 -14.76
CA VAL A 169 5.37 -3.39 -13.31
C VAL A 169 6.71 -2.86 -12.81
N ALA A 170 6.75 -1.63 -12.30
CA ALA A 170 7.92 -1.09 -11.63
C ALA A 170 7.85 -1.36 -10.13
N ASP A 171 8.85 -2.06 -9.61
CA ASP A 171 8.98 -2.39 -8.20
C ASP A 171 9.70 -1.28 -7.42
N PHE A 172 9.08 -0.80 -6.34
CA PHE A 172 9.63 0.21 -5.43
C PHE A 172 10.05 -0.35 -4.06
N SER A 173 9.99 -1.68 -3.87
CA SER A 173 10.24 -2.37 -2.60
C SER A 173 11.70 -2.27 -2.10
N ASP A 174 12.57 -1.57 -2.82
CA ASP A 174 13.95 -1.28 -2.44
C ASP A 174 14.28 0.23 -2.56
N LEU A 175 13.26 1.10 -2.38
CA LEU A 175 13.48 2.47 -1.97
C LEU A 175 14.03 2.45 -0.54
N LYS A 176 15.32 2.15 -0.38
CA LYS A 176 16.04 2.55 0.83
C LYS A 176 15.82 4.04 0.97
N GLU A 177 15.06 4.39 1.99
CA GLU A 177 14.86 5.76 2.42
C GLU A 177 16.25 6.40 2.54
N VAL A 178 16.62 7.23 1.58
CA VAL A 178 17.62 8.26 1.81
C VAL A 178 16.94 9.22 2.77
N SER A 179 16.99 8.88 4.05
CA SER A 179 17.02 9.91 5.07
C SER A 179 18.29 10.72 4.77
N CYS A 180 18.11 11.79 4.00
CA CYS A 180 19.05 12.89 4.00
C CYS A 180 19.31 13.20 5.47
N GLY A 181 20.57 13.12 5.87
CA GLY A 181 21.00 13.30 7.24
C GLY A 181 20.35 14.55 7.83
N ILE A 182 19.61 14.36 8.92
CA ILE A 182 19.30 15.47 9.81
C ILE A 182 20.55 15.63 10.67
N GLN A 183 21.36 16.64 10.33
CA GLN A 183 22.40 17.20 11.20
C GLN A 183 21.81 17.59 12.56
#